data_AF-A0A944IEW4-F1
#
_entry.id   AF-A0A944IEW4-F1
#
_cell.length_a   1.000
_cell.length_b   1.000
_cell.length_c   1.000
_cell.angle_alpha   90.00
_cell.angle_beta   90.00
_cell.angle_gamma   90.00
#
_symmetry.space_group_name_H-M   'P 1'
#
loop_
_entity.id
_entity.type
_entity.pdbx_description
1 polymer ?
#
loop_
_entity_poly.entity_id
_entity_poly.type
_entity_poly.pdbx_seq_one_letter_code
_entity_poly.pdbx_strand_id
1 'polypeptide(L)'
;MKTPDAVLVATAVGTVGIWLAERRHRQRLALDAAGIHQQLLSGIAADSEQLALWAPGDLTPEAFGRAVHCNRLISFLSVKFRVGLLDRAALRVQARSVMARGATRAYWARFGAFREQEATDSVTRTFNRIFDEEYCAAADDTGSVPSSASGRKSHSGG
;
A
#
# COMPACT_ATOMS: atom_id res chain seq x y z
N MET A 1 45.95 10.22 31.74
CA MET A 1 45.29 10.19 30.41
C MET A 1 44.01 9.36 30.51
N LYS A 2 42.84 9.99 30.73
CA LYS A 2 41.51 9.32 30.81
C LYS A 2 40.34 10.22 30.37
N THR A 3 40.59 11.51 30.23
CA THR A 3 39.64 12.53 29.78
C THR A 3 39.27 12.48 28.28
N PRO A 4 40.17 12.16 27.33
CA PRO A 4 39.79 12.20 25.91
C PRO A 4 38.79 11.10 25.54
N ASP A 5 38.93 9.91 26.12
CA ASP A 5 38.04 8.77 25.85
C ASP A 5 36.63 9.02 26.39
N ALA A 6 36.52 9.62 27.58
CA ALA A 6 35.23 9.96 28.18
C ALA A 6 34.47 11.02 27.39
N VAL A 7 35.17 12.03 26.86
CA VAL A 7 34.57 13.06 25.99
C VAL A 7 34.10 12.43 24.67
N LEU A 8 34.92 11.58 24.05
CA LEU A 8 34.57 10.90 22.80
C LEU A 8 33.33 10.01 22.95
N VAL A 9 33.26 9.22 24.03
CA VAL A 9 32.10 8.36 24.33
C VAL A 9 30.85 9.21 24.59
N ALA A 10 30.95 10.30 25.35
CA ALA A 10 29.81 11.18 25.61
C ALA A 10 29.28 11.85 24.33
N THR A 11 30.17 12.32 23.45
CA THR A 11 29.79 12.87 22.14
C THR A 11 29.14 11.81 21.26
N ALA A 12 29.69 10.59 21.21
CA ALA A 12 29.11 9.48 20.45
C ALA A 12 27.69 9.13 20.93
N VAL A 13 27.49 8.97 22.24
CA VAL A 13 26.16 8.71 22.81
C VAL A 13 25.19 9.86 22.54
N GLY A 14 25.65 11.11 22.66
CA GLY A 14 24.83 12.29 22.34
C GLY A 14 24.36 12.32 20.88
N THR A 15 25.25 12.05 19.94
CA THR A 15 24.92 12.00 18.50
C THR A 15 23.94 10.87 18.17
N VAL A 16 24.14 9.68 18.75
CA VAL A 16 23.21 8.54 18.60
C VAL A 16 21.84 8.87 19.20
N GLY A 17 21.81 9.51 20.37
CA GLY A 17 20.58 9.92 21.04
C GLY A 17 19.76 10.91 20.21
N ILE A 18 20.41 11.94 19.66
CA ILE A 18 19.76 12.92 18.77
C ILE A 18 19.20 12.24 17.52
N TRP A 19 19.97 11.34 16.90
CA TRP A 19 19.53 10.60 15.71
C TRP A 19 18.31 9.73 15.99
N LEU A 20 18.28 9.01 17.11
CA LEU A 20 17.13 8.20 17.53
C LEU A 20 15.90 9.06 17.82
N ALA A 21 16.08 10.21 18.48
CA ALA A 21 14.99 11.14 18.78
C ALA A 21 14.37 11.71 17.50
N GLU A 22 15.21 12.17 16.56
CA GLU A 22 14.78 12.68 15.26
C GLU A 22 14.05 11.60 14.45
N ARG A 23 14.58 10.36 14.44
CA ARG A 23 13.92 9.22 13.78
C ARG A 23 12.54 8.96 14.39
N ARG A 24 12.42 8.95 15.71
CA ARG A 24 11.15 8.74 16.41
C ARG A 24 10.17 9.88 16.14
N HIS A 25 10.65 11.11 16.07
CA HIS A 25 9.84 12.28 15.74
C HIS A 25 9.26 12.16 14.32
N ARG A 26 10.09 11.85 13.31
CA ARG A 26 9.61 11.62 11.93
C ARG A 26 8.61 10.47 11.83
N GLN A 27 8.83 9.37 12.56
CA GLN A 27 7.87 8.26 12.60
C GLN A 27 6.52 8.69 13.19
N ARG A 28 6.52 9.51 14.24
CA ARG A 28 5.28 10.06 14.81
C ARG A 28 4.54 10.97 13.82
N LEU A 29 5.26 11.90 13.20
CA LEU A 29 4.66 12.77 12.17
C LEU A 29 4.03 11.96 11.03
N ALA A 30 4.70 10.88 10.58
CA ALA A 30 4.15 9.99 9.56
C ALA A 30 2.86 9.28 10.03
N LEU A 31 2.80 8.85 11.29
CA LEU A 31 1.61 8.22 11.87
C LEU A 31 0.46 9.22 12.07
N ASP A 32 0.76 10.42 12.53
CA ASP A 32 -0.24 11.48 12.74
C ASP A 32 -0.85 11.94 11.40
N ALA A 33 0.00 12.19 10.41
CA ALA A 33 -0.45 12.51 9.05
C ALA A 33 -1.28 11.38 8.44
N ALA A 34 -0.88 10.13 8.66
CA ALA A 34 -1.66 8.97 8.25
C ALA A 34 -3.02 8.89 8.96
N GLY A 35 -3.07 9.21 10.25
CA GLY A 35 -4.32 9.27 11.02
C GLY A 35 -5.30 10.28 10.44
N ILE A 36 -4.83 11.51 10.17
CA ILE A 36 -5.63 12.57 9.54
C ILE A 36 -6.12 12.12 8.15
N HIS A 37 -5.24 11.54 7.33
CA HIS A 37 -5.60 11.03 6.02
C HIS A 37 -6.67 9.93 6.09
N GLN A 38 -6.57 8.99 7.04
CA GLN A 38 -7.56 7.94 7.23
C GLN A 38 -8.90 8.50 7.71
N GLN A 39 -8.91 9.52 8.55
CA GLN A 39 -10.12 10.22 8.98
C GLN A 39 -10.81 10.91 7.80
N LEU A 40 -10.05 11.64 6.97
CA LEU A 40 -10.55 12.28 5.76
C LEU A 40 -11.22 11.26 4.82
N LEU A 41 -10.52 10.17 4.50
CA LEU A 41 -11.07 9.12 3.64
C LEU A 41 -12.28 8.41 4.27
N SER A 42 -12.34 8.33 5.60
CA SER A 42 -13.51 7.80 6.29
C SER A 42 -14.70 8.73 6.22
N GLY A 43 -14.49 10.05 6.33
CA GLY A 43 -15.53 11.05 6.14
C GLY A 43 -16.09 11.02 4.71
N ILE A 44 -15.20 11.00 3.71
CA ILE A 44 -15.60 10.90 2.30
C ILE A 44 -16.42 9.62 2.06
N ALA A 45 -15.97 8.48 2.58
CA ALA A 45 -16.67 7.20 2.35
C ALA A 45 -18.00 7.06 3.08
N ALA A 46 -18.25 7.86 4.12
CA ALA A 46 -19.45 7.79 4.95
C ALA A 46 -20.60 8.68 4.44
N ASP A 47 -20.32 9.58 3.50
CA ASP A 47 -21.27 10.57 2.99
C ASP A 47 -21.40 10.46 1.47
N SER A 48 -22.61 10.18 1.00
CA SER A 48 -22.91 10.04 -0.43
C SER A 48 -22.73 11.34 -1.20
N GLU A 49 -22.97 12.50 -0.59
CA GLU A 49 -22.74 13.80 -1.22
C GLU A 49 -21.25 14.04 -1.42
N GLN A 50 -20.42 13.67 -0.44
CA GLN A 50 -18.96 13.69 -0.57
C GLN A 50 -18.50 12.71 -1.65
N LEU A 51 -19.01 11.48 -1.68
CA LEU A 51 -18.65 10.55 -2.75
C LEU A 51 -18.99 11.10 -4.13
N ALA A 52 -20.14 11.75 -4.30
CA ALA A 52 -20.53 12.37 -5.55
C ALA A 52 -19.63 13.58 -5.92
N LEU A 53 -19.25 14.39 -4.94
CA LEU A 53 -18.39 15.55 -5.14
C LEU A 53 -16.96 15.17 -5.55
N TRP A 54 -16.42 14.11 -4.95
CA TRP A 54 -15.03 13.68 -5.15
C TRP A 54 -14.86 12.63 -6.24
N ALA A 55 -15.94 12.03 -6.73
CA ALA A 55 -15.89 11.04 -7.79
C ALA A 55 -15.31 11.67 -9.08
N PRO A 56 -14.28 11.04 -9.68
CA PRO A 56 -13.88 11.36 -11.04
C PRO A 56 -15.07 11.25 -11.99
N GLY A 57 -15.18 12.13 -12.99
CA GLY A 57 -16.37 12.21 -13.85
C GLY A 57 -16.70 10.94 -14.64
N ASP A 58 -15.78 9.99 -14.72
CA ASP A 58 -15.94 8.67 -15.34
C ASP A 58 -16.25 7.52 -14.34
N LEU A 59 -16.40 7.82 -13.04
CA LEU A 59 -16.76 6.86 -12.00
C LEU A 59 -18.07 7.24 -11.33
N THR A 60 -18.92 6.23 -11.08
CA THR A 60 -20.08 6.44 -10.20
C THR A 60 -19.61 6.65 -8.76
N PRO A 61 -20.41 7.33 -7.91
CA PRO A 61 -20.08 7.51 -6.50
C PRO A 61 -19.79 6.19 -5.77
N GLU A 62 -20.51 5.11 -6.10
CA GLU A 62 -20.31 3.79 -5.49
C GLU A 62 -19.00 3.14 -5.94
N ALA A 63 -18.65 3.29 -7.23
CA ALA A 63 -17.37 2.82 -7.76
C ALA A 63 -16.20 3.58 -7.14
N PHE A 64 -16.35 4.89 -6.98
CA PHE A 64 -15.39 5.73 -6.28
C PHE A 64 -15.27 5.36 -4.80
N GLY A 65 -16.38 5.09 -4.10
CA GLY A 65 -16.35 4.63 -2.71
C GLY A 65 -15.54 3.34 -2.52
N ARG A 66 -15.67 2.38 -3.44
CA ARG A 66 -14.81 1.17 -3.44
C ARG A 66 -13.34 1.51 -3.63
N ALA A 67 -13.02 2.44 -4.53
CA ALA A 67 -11.66 2.92 -4.74
C ALA A 67 -11.09 3.62 -3.49
N VAL A 68 -11.89 4.43 -2.79
CA VAL A 68 -11.53 5.07 -1.53
C VAL A 68 -11.20 4.01 -0.46
N HIS A 69 -12.02 2.97 -0.33
CA HIS A 69 -11.72 1.87 0.59
C HIS A 69 -10.41 1.14 0.25
N CYS A 70 -10.13 0.90 -1.03
CA CYS A 70 -8.86 0.31 -1.46
C CYS A 70 -7.68 1.24 -1.13
N ASN A 71 -7.82 2.54 -1.39
CA ASN A 71 -6.83 3.55 -1.04
C ASN A 71 -6.53 3.56 0.46
N ARG A 72 -7.55 3.50 1.32
CA ARG A 72 -7.39 3.43 2.78
C ARG A 72 -6.50 2.27 3.21
N LEU A 73 -6.79 1.07 2.71
CA LEU A 73 -6.02 -0.14 3.03
C LEU A 73 -4.56 -0.04 2.54
N ILE A 74 -4.36 0.38 1.29
CA ILE A 74 -3.04 0.47 0.68
C ILE A 74 -2.19 1.55 1.36
N SER A 75 -2.77 2.71 1.64
CA SER A 75 -2.10 3.79 2.38
C SER A 75 -1.74 3.38 3.81
N PHE A 76 -2.58 2.58 4.47
CA PHE A 76 -2.24 2.01 5.78
C PHE A 76 -1.03 1.08 5.72
N LEU A 77 -0.96 0.20 4.72
CA LEU A 77 0.20 -0.68 4.50
C LEU A 77 1.48 0.11 4.17
N SER A 78 1.35 1.18 3.38
CA SER A 78 2.47 2.07 3.05
C SER A 78 3.07 2.70 4.31
N VAL A 79 2.22 3.18 5.23
CA VAL A 79 2.67 3.77 6.50
C VAL A 79 3.33 2.72 7.38
N LYS A 80 2.74 1.52 7.53
CA LYS A 80 3.35 0.41 8.27
C LYS A 80 4.75 0.07 7.75
N PHE A 81 4.92 0.01 6.44
CA PHE A 81 6.23 -0.21 5.82
C PHE A 81 7.20 0.94 6.11
N ARG A 82 6.77 2.19 5.92
CA ARG A 82 7.59 3.38 6.17
C ARG A 82 8.10 3.46 7.61
N VAL A 83 7.27 3.14 8.60
CA VAL A 83 7.68 3.20 10.00
C VAL A 83 8.44 1.95 10.47
N GLY A 84 8.62 0.95 9.60
CA GLY A 84 9.38 -0.27 9.89
C GLY A 84 8.58 -1.37 10.60
N LEU A 85 7.25 -1.29 10.62
CA LEU A 85 6.36 -2.36 11.13
C LEU A 85 6.18 -3.50 10.11
N LEU A 86 6.58 -3.28 8.86
CA LEU A 86 6.70 -4.31 7.83
C LEU A 86 8.08 -4.21 7.23
N ASP A 87 8.76 -5.34 7.10
CA ASP A 87 9.90 -5.46 6.20
C ASP A 87 9.42 -5.76 4.76
N ARG A 88 10.36 -5.93 3.83
CA ARG A 88 10.04 -6.20 2.41
C ARG A 88 9.36 -7.55 2.19
N ALA A 89 9.72 -8.57 2.97
CA ALA A 89 9.16 -9.91 2.81
C ALA A 89 7.70 -9.94 3.31
N ALA A 90 7.46 -9.40 4.50
CA ALA A 90 6.13 -9.24 5.06
C ALA A 90 5.25 -8.34 4.18
N LEU A 91 5.81 -7.24 3.64
CA LEU A 91 5.09 -6.38 2.71
C LEU A 91 4.66 -7.14 1.45
N ARG A 92 5.54 -7.96 0.88
CA ARG A 92 5.20 -8.74 -0.32
C ARG A 92 4.07 -9.73 -0.08
N VAL A 93 4.04 -10.40 1.08
CA VAL A 93 2.93 -11.27 1.48
C VAL A 93 1.61 -10.49 1.58
N GLN A 94 1.64 -9.30 2.17
CA GLN A 94 0.46 -8.44 2.28
C GLN A 94 0.01 -7.93 0.90
N ALA A 95 0.94 -7.49 0.06
CA ALA A 95 0.67 -7.02 -1.30
C ALA A 95 0.02 -8.12 -2.14
N ARG A 96 0.54 -9.35 -2.09
CA ARG A 96 -0.07 -10.52 -2.75
C ARG A 96 -1.51 -10.75 -2.30
N SER A 97 -1.73 -10.77 -0.99
CA SER A 97 -3.08 -10.96 -0.43
C SER A 97 -4.03 -9.87 -0.93
N VAL A 98 -3.59 -8.61 -0.90
CA VAL A 98 -4.36 -7.47 -1.41
C VAL A 98 -4.69 -7.71 -2.88
N MET A 99 -3.68 -7.91 -3.73
CA MET A 99 -3.82 -8.09 -5.18
C MET A 99 -4.62 -9.31 -5.61
N ALA A 100 -4.85 -10.30 -4.73
CA ALA A 100 -5.80 -11.37 -5.01
C ALA A 100 -7.24 -10.86 -5.21
N ARG A 101 -7.59 -9.67 -4.71
CA ARG A 101 -8.94 -9.10 -4.77
C ARG A 101 -9.11 -8.21 -6.00
N GLY A 102 -10.10 -8.51 -6.84
CA GLY A 102 -10.38 -7.76 -8.08
C GLY A 102 -10.57 -6.25 -7.88
N ALA A 103 -11.25 -5.82 -6.81
CA ALA A 103 -11.45 -4.40 -6.51
C ALA A 103 -10.12 -3.64 -6.29
N THR A 104 -9.16 -4.28 -5.64
CA THR A 104 -7.84 -3.67 -5.37
C THR A 104 -6.97 -3.65 -6.61
N ARG A 105 -7.07 -4.66 -7.49
CA ARG A 105 -6.44 -4.64 -8.82
C ARG A 105 -7.01 -3.54 -9.70
N ALA A 106 -8.33 -3.38 -9.72
CA ALA A 106 -8.99 -2.29 -10.45
C ALA A 106 -8.55 -0.91 -9.94
N TYR A 107 -8.45 -0.75 -8.61
CA TYR A 107 -7.86 0.44 -8.01
C TYR A 107 -6.41 0.66 -8.46
N TRP A 108 -5.56 -0.38 -8.36
CA TRP A 108 -4.14 -0.26 -8.68
C TRP A 108 -3.91 0.05 -10.17
N ALA A 109 -4.65 -0.61 -11.07
CA ALA A 109 -4.61 -0.35 -12.50
C ALA A 109 -4.89 1.13 -12.83
N ARG A 110 -5.79 1.76 -12.08
CA ARG A 110 -6.20 3.14 -12.30
C ARG A 110 -5.28 4.16 -11.62
N PHE A 111 -4.95 3.93 -10.35
CA PHE A 111 -4.30 4.93 -9.50
C PHE A 111 -2.84 4.61 -9.18
N GLY A 112 -2.35 3.42 -9.52
CA GLY A 112 -0.96 2.99 -9.23
C GLY A 112 0.08 3.91 -9.85
N ALA A 113 -0.11 4.34 -11.10
CA ALA A 113 0.77 5.29 -11.76
C ALA A 113 0.79 6.65 -11.05
N PHE A 114 -0.37 7.14 -10.60
CA PHE A 114 -0.47 8.38 -9.82
C PHE A 114 0.29 8.25 -8.48
N ARG A 115 0.17 7.11 -7.79
CA ARG A 115 0.93 6.86 -6.54
C ARG A 115 2.45 6.88 -6.75
N GLU A 116 2.93 6.49 -7.93
CA GLU A 116 4.36 6.56 -8.26
C GLU A 116 4.81 7.99 -8.56
N GLN A 117 3.95 8.81 -9.16
CA GLN A 117 4.22 10.24 -9.37
C GLN A 117 4.28 11.00 -8.03
N GLU A 118 3.43 10.64 -7.06
CA GLU A 118 3.45 11.23 -5.72
C GLU A 118 4.62 10.75 -4.83
N ALA A 119 5.39 9.75 -5.27
CA ALA A 119 6.47 9.19 -4.46
C ALA A 119 7.67 10.15 -4.35
N THR A 120 7.81 10.80 -3.19
CA THR A 120 8.91 11.75 -2.92
C THR A 120 10.18 11.11 -2.39
N ASP A 121 10.12 9.87 -1.90
CA ASP A 121 11.25 9.16 -1.27
C ASP A 121 11.42 7.72 -1.79
N SER A 122 12.60 7.14 -1.54
CA SER A 122 12.94 5.77 -1.96
C SER A 122 12.12 4.70 -1.26
N VAL A 123 11.59 4.99 -0.07
CA VAL A 123 10.75 4.09 0.72
C VAL A 123 9.39 3.90 0.04
N THR A 124 8.76 5.00 -0.40
CA THR A 124 7.49 4.98 -1.14
C THR A 124 7.66 4.31 -2.48
N ARG A 125 8.73 4.62 -3.22
CA ARG A 125 9.03 3.94 -4.49
C ARG A 125 9.24 2.44 -4.31
N THR A 126 9.92 2.04 -3.24
CA THR A 126 10.09 0.61 -2.92
C THR A 126 8.75 -0.07 -2.62
N PHE A 127 7.88 0.61 -1.85
CA PHE A 127 6.53 0.11 -1.58
C PHE A 127 5.72 -0.06 -2.87
N ASN A 128 5.67 0.99 -3.70
CA ASN A 128 4.93 0.99 -4.96
C ASN A 128 5.43 -0.11 -5.89
N ARG A 129 6.74 -0.27 -6.03
CA ARG A 129 7.33 -1.35 -6.84
C ARG A 129 6.92 -2.74 -6.38
N ILE A 130 6.90 -3.01 -5.07
CA ILE A 130 6.45 -4.32 -4.55
C ILE A 130 4.96 -4.56 -4.87
N PHE A 131 4.13 -3.52 -4.77
CA PHE A 131 2.72 -3.62 -5.14
C PHE A 131 2.53 -3.83 -6.64
N ASP A 132 3.34 -3.17 -7.47
CA ASP A 132 3.31 -3.31 -8.93
C ASP A 132 3.72 -4.71 -9.38
N GLU A 133 4.80 -5.25 -8.79
CA GLU A 133 5.25 -6.63 -9.03
C GLU A 133 4.13 -7.65 -8.72
N GLU A 134 3.44 -7.52 -7.57
CA GLU A 134 2.35 -8.43 -7.21
C GLU A 134 1.05 -8.17 -7.99
N TYR A 135 0.84 -6.95 -8.48
CA TYR A 135 -0.26 -6.64 -9.40
C TYR A 135 -0.07 -7.35 -10.75
N CYS A 136 1.13 -7.25 -11.33
CA CYS A 136 1.49 -7.92 -12.58
C CYS A 136 1.38 -9.45 -12.43
N ALA A 137 1.93 -10.03 -11.35
CA ALA A 137 1.84 -11.46 -11.10
C ALA A 137 0.37 -11.94 -10.99
N ALA A 138 -0.50 -11.17 -10.33
CA ALA A 138 -1.91 -11.51 -10.21
C ALA A 138 -2.69 -11.36 -11.52
N ALA A 139 -2.24 -10.50 -12.45
CA ALA A 139 -2.83 -10.36 -13.77
C ALA A 139 -2.50 -11.57 -14.67
N ASP A 140 -1.27 -12.08 -14.59
CA ASP A 140 -0.80 -13.24 -15.34
C ASP A 140 -1.54 -14.53 -14.93
N ASP A 141 -1.79 -14.72 -13.63
CA ASP A 141 -2.55 -15.87 -13.09
C ASP A 141 -4.01 -15.90 -13.59
N THR A 142 -4.63 -14.73 -13.83
CA THR A 142 -5.98 -14.67 -14.42
C THR A 142 -6.02 -15.00 -15.91
N GLY A 143 -4.87 -14.97 -16.61
CA GLY A 143 -4.73 -15.35 -18.02
C GLY A 143 -4.55 -16.85 -18.26
N SER A 144 -4.22 -17.63 -17.23
CA SER A 144 -3.84 -19.04 -17.35
C SER A 144 -4.97 -20.05 -17.07
N VAL A 145 -6.24 -19.71 -17.30
CA VAL A 145 -7.34 -20.69 -17.17
C VAL A 145 -7.17 -21.78 -18.24
N PRO A 146 -6.98 -23.07 -17.88
CA PRO A 146 -6.98 -24.15 -18.85
C PRO A 146 -8.39 -24.31 -19.40
N SER A 147 -8.54 -24.19 -20.72
CA SER A 147 -9.74 -24.64 -21.44
C SER A 147 -9.85 -26.16 -21.32
N SER A 148 -10.51 -26.64 -20.28
CA SER A 148 -10.98 -28.03 -20.19
C SER A 148 -12.49 -28.06 -20.42
N ALA A 149 -12.88 -27.73 -21.65
CA ALA A 149 -14.17 -28.11 -22.21
C ALA A 149 -13.93 -28.72 -23.60
N SER A 150 -13.57 -30.00 -23.62
CA SER A 150 -13.68 -30.80 -24.85
C SER A 150 -14.03 -32.24 -24.52
N GLY A 151 -15.27 -32.59 -24.88
CA GLY A 151 -15.55 -33.88 -25.50
C GLY A 151 -15.65 -35.09 -24.59
N ARG A 152 -16.88 -35.35 -24.10
CA ARG A 152 -17.37 -36.73 -24.11
C ARG A 152 -18.87 -36.77 -24.40
N LYS A 153 -19.20 -36.72 -25.70
CA LYS A 153 -20.40 -37.38 -26.21
C LYS A 153 -20.10 -38.87 -26.25
N SER A 154 -20.86 -39.68 -25.52
CA SER A 154 -21.03 -41.10 -25.83
C SER A 154 -22.52 -41.43 -25.75
N HIS A 155 -23.13 -41.41 -26.93
CA HIS A 155 -24.30 -42.21 -27.27
C HIS A 155 -23.99 -43.69 -27.12
N SER A 156 -24.92 -44.43 -26.53
CA SER A 156 -25.13 -45.89 -26.60
C SER A 156 -26.33 -46.13 -25.67
N GLY A 157 -27.55 -46.45 -26.08
CA GLY A 157 -27.96 -47.40 -27.10
C GLY A 157 -28.33 -48.71 -26.39
N GLY A 158 -29.63 -49.06 -26.33
CA GLY A 158 -30.16 -50.29 -25.74
C GLY A 158 -31.40 -50.07 -24.90
#